data_AF-A0A068WQH2-F1
#
_entry.id   AF-A0A068WQH2-F1
#
_cell.length_a   1.000
_cell.length_b   1.000
_cell.length_c   1.000
_cell.angle_alpha   90.00
_cell.angle_beta   90.00
_cell.angle_gamma   90.00
#
_symmetry.space_group_name_H-M   'P 1'
#
loop_
_entity.id
_entity.type
_entity.pdbx_description
1 polymer ?
#
loop_
_entity_poly.entity_id
_entity_poly.type
_entity_poly.pdbx_seq_one_letter_code
_entity_poly.pdbx_strand_id
1 'polypeptide(L)'
;MHVFLLFTVTLLRVCQGVNDYEMDFPCADSTWTYVPRSGKCYRLFSDTTRYKQKEAHDNCRSLLQNYPTVSVTIAEVRDSDDLEALKHVLVQNSLKERVLLNARRDNTNQPFLWQSDNAVVNLDFVSWSGGVGNGDCLAAFYTTERVGSQWQTVAVVEEDGCDDGHAVICEHRVKDCENPPGGFNPNTMQFSPTKPHPGTTTTVVCMPGFYPRPAKNSSEAVHSKVDDKLSPAQFTCVGERANPGVADPSQYQVHFSYNGLPLNECDAIRCNETEMNAMLPEYASLSSARSRLTEEEFGPLQVNQFSQFGNVVTYRCYDSYFYPDRSFEKYVECDLKAGESNVGEWKGYSGTLLPLPSSCQPVTCMYEDVLVKGDYNIQANFTITFENGTKETRSKLKPVFYPYMTTIRYVCQEGYETVTKTPDQNITCGPVGRWTPQIYGCITVAESLTTSSAGRYVPPPIEAPSADQLGAVVIGIIVIFFVSLVLLDLATLHRDIGWFFNNVRLQKRLWLAKRRLRKAKSEAKAKQ
;
A
#
# COMPACT_ATOMS: atom_id res chain seq x y z
N MET A 1 16.15 -60.50 -48.61
CA MET A 1 15.60 -60.84 -47.28
C MET A 1 16.14 -59.93 -46.17
N HIS A 2 16.33 -58.62 -46.43
CA HIS A 2 16.83 -57.64 -45.45
C HIS A 2 15.97 -56.36 -45.38
N VAL A 3 14.97 -56.22 -46.26
CA VAL A 3 14.06 -55.07 -46.26
C VAL A 3 12.85 -55.29 -45.32
N PHE A 4 12.48 -56.55 -45.07
CA PHE A 4 11.36 -56.88 -44.18
C PHE A 4 11.69 -56.73 -42.69
N LEU A 5 12.96 -56.83 -42.28
CA LEU A 5 13.35 -56.73 -40.87
C LEU A 5 13.41 -55.28 -40.37
N LEU A 6 13.66 -54.31 -41.26
CA LEU A 6 13.66 -52.89 -40.91
C LEU A 6 12.24 -52.34 -40.70
N PHE A 7 11.26 -52.84 -41.45
CA PHE A 7 9.85 -52.47 -41.27
C PHE A 7 9.24 -53.03 -39.99
N THR A 8 9.63 -54.24 -39.55
CA THR A 8 9.12 -54.81 -38.29
C THR A 8 9.72 -54.14 -37.05
N VAL A 9 10.95 -53.63 -37.11
CA VAL A 9 11.57 -52.89 -35.98
C VAL A 9 11.03 -51.46 -35.86
N THR A 10 10.61 -50.83 -36.96
CA THR A 10 9.93 -49.52 -36.91
C THR A 10 8.46 -49.63 -36.50
N LEU A 11 7.75 -50.70 -36.87
CA LEU A 11 6.37 -50.93 -36.43
C LEU A 11 6.25 -51.38 -34.96
N LEU A 12 7.25 -52.07 -34.39
CA LEU A 12 7.21 -52.43 -32.96
C LEU A 12 7.50 -51.25 -32.01
N ARG A 13 8.13 -50.15 -32.47
CA ARG A 13 8.25 -48.91 -31.68
C ARG A 13 6.97 -48.06 -31.63
N VAL A 14 6.00 -48.34 -32.49
CA VAL A 14 4.70 -47.63 -32.51
C VAL A 14 3.67 -48.29 -31.59
N CYS A 15 3.93 -49.49 -31.08
CA CYS A 15 3.00 -50.24 -30.20
C CYS A 15 3.42 -50.32 -28.72
N GLN A 16 4.44 -49.58 -28.29
CA GLN A 16 4.71 -49.36 -26.87
C GLN A 16 4.62 -47.86 -26.58
N GLY A 17 3.40 -47.42 -26.28
CA GLY A 17 3.15 -46.15 -25.62
C GLY A 17 3.70 -46.19 -24.20
N VAL A 18 5.00 -45.96 -24.08
CA VAL A 18 5.61 -45.44 -22.86
C VAL A 18 6.00 -44.02 -23.24
N ASN A 19 5.27 -43.03 -22.72
CA ASN A 19 5.70 -41.64 -22.76
C ASN A 19 7.04 -41.59 -22.02
N ASP A 20 8.14 -41.67 -22.76
CA ASP A 20 9.47 -41.40 -22.25
C ASP A 20 9.52 -39.88 -22.01
N TYR A 21 9.14 -39.47 -20.81
CA TYR A 21 9.29 -38.09 -20.38
C TYR A 21 10.80 -37.84 -20.26
N GLU A 22 11.32 -36.82 -20.96
CA GLU A 22 12.68 -36.35 -20.73
C GLU A 22 12.80 -36.02 -19.23
N MET A 23 13.75 -36.67 -18.52
CA MET A 23 13.81 -36.67 -17.06
C MET A 23 13.91 -35.25 -16.45
N ASP A 24 14.28 -34.26 -17.27
CA ASP A 24 14.56 -32.88 -16.86
C ASP A 24 13.54 -31.87 -17.39
N PHE A 25 12.45 -32.31 -18.04
CA PHE A 25 11.49 -31.40 -18.65
C PHE A 25 10.55 -30.74 -17.61
N PRO A 26 10.51 -29.40 -17.49
CA PRO A 26 9.86 -28.70 -16.38
C PRO A 26 8.34 -28.53 -16.49
N CYS A 27 7.76 -28.65 -17.69
CA CYS A 27 6.31 -28.55 -17.88
C CYS A 27 5.62 -29.91 -17.76
N ALA A 28 4.29 -29.95 -17.74
CA ALA A 28 3.56 -31.20 -17.53
C ALA A 28 3.91 -32.30 -18.54
N ASP A 29 4.01 -31.94 -19.83
CA ASP A 29 4.33 -32.85 -20.93
C ASP A 29 4.82 -32.05 -22.16
N SER A 30 5.23 -32.76 -23.23
CA SER A 30 5.76 -32.17 -24.46
C SER A 30 4.76 -31.33 -25.27
N THR A 31 3.48 -31.27 -24.90
CA THR A 31 2.51 -30.34 -25.50
C THR A 31 2.68 -28.91 -24.99
N TRP A 32 3.47 -28.73 -23.93
CA TRP A 32 3.88 -27.44 -23.41
C TRP A 32 5.25 -27.06 -23.96
N THR A 33 5.47 -25.76 -24.16
CA THR A 33 6.77 -25.19 -24.50
C THR A 33 7.32 -24.49 -23.26
N TYR A 34 8.40 -25.02 -22.70
CA TYR A 34 9.13 -24.31 -21.65
C TYR A 34 10.01 -23.22 -22.27
N VAL A 35 9.96 -22.01 -21.71
CA VAL A 35 10.90 -20.95 -22.06
C VAL A 35 11.70 -20.57 -20.81
N PRO A 36 12.98 -20.98 -20.70
CA PRO A 36 13.81 -20.71 -19.53
C PRO A 36 13.88 -19.23 -19.16
N ARG A 37 13.89 -18.36 -20.16
CA ARG A 37 14.02 -16.90 -19.98
C ARG A 37 12.93 -16.29 -19.10
N SER A 38 11.68 -16.77 -19.21
CA SER A 38 10.56 -16.33 -18.37
C SER A 38 10.25 -17.29 -17.21
N GLY A 39 10.86 -18.48 -17.21
CA GLY A 39 10.53 -19.56 -16.27
C GLY A 39 9.10 -20.08 -16.40
N LYS A 40 8.47 -19.90 -17.57
CA LYS A 40 7.07 -20.28 -17.81
C LYS A 40 6.95 -21.39 -18.85
N CYS A 41 5.89 -22.14 -18.70
CA CYS A 41 5.42 -23.14 -19.63
C CYS A 41 4.22 -22.59 -20.38
N TYR A 42 4.30 -22.55 -21.71
CA TYR A 42 3.25 -22.04 -22.57
C TYR A 42 2.61 -23.17 -23.39
N ARG A 43 1.30 -23.10 -23.59
CA ARG A 43 0.58 -24.02 -24.46
C ARG A 43 -0.48 -23.29 -25.25
N LEU A 44 -0.45 -23.44 -26.57
CA LEU A 44 -1.55 -22.99 -27.43
C LEU A 44 -2.76 -23.88 -27.16
N PHE A 45 -3.90 -23.28 -26.79
CA PHE A 45 -5.10 -24.04 -26.44
C PHE A 45 -5.77 -24.67 -27.66
N SER A 46 -5.80 -23.95 -28.79
CA SER A 46 -6.31 -24.44 -30.06
C SER A 46 -5.64 -23.73 -31.23
N ASP A 47 -5.28 -24.49 -32.27
CA ASP A 47 -4.71 -23.93 -33.50
C ASP A 47 -5.77 -23.18 -34.34
N THR A 48 -7.03 -23.63 -34.29
CA THR A 48 -8.09 -23.17 -35.21
C THR A 48 -9.22 -22.39 -34.53
N THR A 49 -9.49 -22.69 -33.27
CA THR A 49 -10.64 -22.10 -32.55
C THR A 49 -10.22 -20.79 -31.89
N ARG A 50 -11.16 -19.84 -31.87
CA ARG A 50 -10.99 -18.53 -31.24
C ARG A 50 -11.99 -18.40 -30.11
N TYR A 51 -11.56 -17.81 -29.00
CA TYR A 51 -12.32 -17.77 -27.76
C TYR A 51 -12.48 -16.34 -27.29
N LYS A 52 -13.62 -16.08 -26.66
CA LYS A 52 -13.85 -14.85 -25.90
C LYS A 52 -13.11 -14.90 -24.57
N GLN A 53 -12.92 -13.76 -23.92
CA GLN A 53 -12.13 -13.66 -22.70
C GLN A 53 -12.57 -14.63 -21.59
N LYS A 54 -13.87 -14.72 -21.33
CA LYS A 54 -14.39 -15.60 -20.28
C LYS A 54 -14.16 -17.07 -20.58
N GLU A 55 -14.41 -17.48 -21.83
CA GLU A 55 -14.21 -18.85 -22.29
C GLU A 55 -12.73 -19.24 -22.27
N ALA A 56 -11.86 -18.34 -22.74
CA ALA A 56 -10.41 -18.53 -22.69
C ALA A 56 -9.92 -18.77 -21.25
N HIS A 57 -10.45 -18.02 -20.30
CA HIS A 57 -10.09 -18.12 -18.88
C HIS A 57 -10.51 -19.46 -18.27
N ASP A 58 -11.77 -19.84 -18.49
CA ASP A 58 -12.31 -21.11 -18.01
C ASP A 58 -11.57 -22.30 -18.64
N ASN A 59 -11.22 -22.20 -19.93
CA ASN A 59 -10.47 -23.20 -20.68
C ASN A 59 -9.04 -23.37 -20.16
N CYS A 60 -8.29 -22.29 -19.94
CA CYS A 60 -6.94 -22.38 -19.40
C CYS A 60 -6.95 -22.96 -17.97
N ARG A 61 -7.89 -22.54 -17.11
CA ARG A 61 -8.08 -23.12 -15.78
C ARG A 61 -8.50 -24.59 -15.78
N SER A 62 -9.03 -25.09 -16.90
CA SER A 62 -9.36 -26.50 -17.06
C SER A 62 -8.15 -27.39 -17.32
N LEU A 63 -7.05 -26.81 -17.78
CA LEU A 63 -5.80 -27.53 -17.93
C LEU A 63 -5.20 -27.80 -16.55
N LEU A 64 -4.62 -29.00 -16.39
CA LEU A 64 -3.95 -29.42 -15.17
C LEU A 64 -4.83 -29.38 -13.89
N GLN A 65 -6.15 -29.45 -14.01
CA GLN A 65 -7.08 -29.50 -12.85
C GLN A 65 -6.78 -30.64 -11.86
N ASN A 66 -6.15 -31.73 -12.34
CA ASN A 66 -5.71 -32.84 -11.50
C ASN A 66 -4.53 -32.48 -10.58
N TYR A 67 -3.90 -31.33 -10.79
CA TYR A 67 -2.74 -30.81 -10.04
C TYR A 67 -3.11 -29.44 -9.44
N PRO A 68 -3.87 -29.40 -8.34
CA PRO A 68 -4.46 -28.16 -7.81
C PRO A 68 -3.43 -27.14 -7.29
N THR A 69 -2.17 -27.56 -7.10
CA THR A 69 -1.05 -26.71 -6.72
C THR A 69 -0.46 -25.92 -7.89
N VAL A 70 -0.82 -26.28 -9.14
CA VAL A 70 -0.37 -25.60 -10.36
C VAL A 70 -1.48 -24.67 -10.83
N SER A 71 -1.22 -23.36 -10.80
CA SER A 71 -2.14 -22.36 -11.34
C SER A 71 -1.87 -22.17 -12.83
N VAL A 72 -2.89 -22.42 -13.66
CA VAL A 72 -2.85 -22.15 -15.10
C VAL A 72 -3.74 -20.95 -15.41
N THR A 73 -3.20 -20.00 -16.16
CA THR A 73 -3.89 -18.77 -16.59
C THR A 73 -3.75 -18.57 -18.08
N ILE A 74 -4.45 -17.58 -18.63
CA ILE A 74 -4.08 -17.03 -19.94
C ILE A 74 -2.69 -16.37 -19.79
N ALA A 75 -1.94 -16.28 -20.89
CA ALA A 75 -0.60 -15.68 -20.90
C ALA A 75 -0.58 -14.25 -20.32
N GLU A 76 0.45 -13.95 -19.53
CA GLU A 76 0.71 -12.65 -18.92
C GLU A 76 2.10 -12.16 -19.30
N VAL A 77 2.21 -10.86 -19.59
CA VAL A 77 3.48 -10.23 -19.95
C VAL A 77 3.79 -9.16 -18.91
N ARG A 78 4.61 -9.49 -17.91
CA ARG A 78 4.88 -8.62 -16.76
C ARG A 78 6.23 -7.90 -16.82
N ASP A 79 7.14 -8.39 -17.66
CA ASP A 79 8.44 -7.78 -17.90
C ASP A 79 8.93 -8.07 -19.33
N SER A 80 10.10 -7.53 -19.68
CA SER A 80 10.69 -7.72 -21.02
C SER A 80 11.04 -9.17 -21.32
N ASP A 81 11.33 -9.98 -20.30
CA ASP A 81 11.66 -11.40 -20.48
C ASP A 81 10.41 -12.22 -20.79
N ASP A 82 9.28 -11.93 -20.14
CA ASP A 82 7.97 -12.48 -20.49
C ASP A 82 7.56 -12.12 -21.92
N LEU A 83 7.77 -10.88 -22.34
CA LEU A 83 7.41 -10.42 -23.69
C LEU A 83 8.22 -11.16 -24.75
N GLU A 84 9.53 -11.27 -24.55
CA GLU A 84 10.40 -11.96 -25.50
C GLU A 84 10.11 -13.46 -25.54
N ALA A 85 9.77 -14.06 -24.39
CA ALA A 85 9.32 -15.45 -24.31
C ALA A 85 8.00 -15.67 -25.07
N LEU A 86 7.00 -14.82 -24.85
CA LEU A 86 5.72 -14.92 -25.57
C LEU A 86 5.94 -14.72 -27.08
N LYS A 87 6.74 -13.73 -27.49
CA LYS A 87 7.09 -13.51 -28.90
C LYS A 87 7.73 -14.75 -29.51
N HIS A 88 8.67 -15.40 -28.82
CA HIS A 88 9.29 -16.64 -29.26
C HIS A 88 8.23 -17.74 -29.48
N VAL A 89 7.30 -17.92 -28.53
CA VAL A 89 6.21 -18.90 -28.65
C VAL A 89 5.31 -18.60 -29.84
N LEU A 90 4.94 -17.33 -30.06
CA LEU A 90 4.12 -16.92 -31.21
C LEU A 90 4.81 -17.21 -32.55
N VAL A 91 6.10 -16.87 -32.66
CA VAL A 91 6.89 -17.11 -33.86
C VAL A 91 7.07 -18.61 -34.12
N GLN A 92 7.40 -19.39 -33.08
CA GLN A 92 7.58 -20.83 -33.18
C GLN A 92 6.31 -21.54 -33.66
N ASN A 93 5.14 -21.10 -33.21
CA ASN A 93 3.85 -21.62 -33.64
C ASN A 93 3.32 -20.96 -34.93
N SER A 94 4.09 -20.06 -35.56
CA SER A 94 3.67 -19.29 -36.74
C SER A 94 2.34 -18.53 -36.54
N LEU A 95 2.06 -18.10 -35.31
CA LEU A 95 0.80 -17.50 -34.90
C LEU A 95 0.84 -15.98 -35.09
N LYS A 96 0.48 -15.51 -36.29
CA LYS A 96 0.52 -14.07 -36.67
C LYS A 96 -0.69 -13.25 -36.19
N GLU A 97 -1.70 -13.91 -35.66
CA GLU A 97 -2.92 -13.24 -35.19
C GLU A 97 -2.80 -12.77 -33.74
N ARG A 98 -3.84 -12.08 -33.28
CA ARG A 98 -3.94 -11.59 -31.91
C ARG A 98 -4.17 -12.74 -30.93
N VAL A 99 -3.32 -12.82 -29.92
CA VAL A 99 -3.53 -13.65 -28.73
C VAL A 99 -4.03 -12.81 -27.58
N LEU A 100 -4.98 -13.35 -26.82
CA LEU A 100 -5.48 -12.68 -25.64
C LEU A 100 -4.43 -12.70 -24.51
N LEU A 101 -4.29 -11.60 -23.79
CA LEU A 101 -3.56 -11.52 -22.53
C LEU A 101 -4.52 -11.56 -21.34
N ASN A 102 -4.07 -12.06 -20.20
CA ASN A 102 -4.88 -12.19 -18.98
C ASN A 102 -5.12 -10.85 -18.24
N ALA A 103 -5.39 -9.78 -18.98
CA ALA A 103 -5.59 -8.43 -18.46
C ALA A 103 -6.93 -7.87 -18.91
N ARG A 104 -7.65 -7.24 -17.99
CA ARG A 104 -8.96 -6.64 -18.23
C ARG A 104 -9.15 -5.38 -17.40
N ARG A 105 -9.89 -4.41 -17.93
CA ARG A 105 -10.46 -3.28 -17.17
C ARG A 105 -11.98 -3.35 -17.15
N ASP A 106 -12.60 -2.69 -16.18
CA ASP A 106 -14.06 -2.61 -16.11
C ASP A 106 -14.64 -1.60 -17.10
N ASN A 107 -13.90 -0.52 -17.37
CA ASN A 107 -14.22 0.52 -18.34
C ASN A 107 -12.97 1.37 -18.63
N THR A 108 -13.05 2.25 -19.62
CA THR A 108 -11.97 3.13 -20.09
C THR A 108 -11.37 4.07 -19.04
N ASN A 109 -12.06 4.34 -17.93
CA ASN A 109 -11.54 5.20 -16.86
C ASN A 109 -10.81 4.41 -15.75
N GLN A 110 -10.79 3.08 -15.82
CA GLN A 110 -10.11 2.22 -14.86
C GLN A 110 -8.82 1.65 -15.45
N PRO A 111 -7.80 1.41 -14.62
CA PRO A 111 -6.59 0.74 -15.08
C PRO A 111 -6.90 -0.72 -15.47
N PHE A 112 -6.11 -1.26 -16.39
CA PHE A 112 -6.08 -2.69 -16.63
C PHE A 112 -5.51 -3.43 -15.41
N LEU A 113 -6.16 -4.53 -15.04
CA LEU A 113 -5.72 -5.40 -13.95
C LEU A 113 -5.43 -6.79 -14.48
N TRP A 114 -4.32 -7.38 -14.04
CA TRP A 114 -4.03 -8.80 -14.24
C TRP A 114 -5.06 -9.65 -13.49
N GLN A 115 -5.70 -10.59 -14.18
CA GLN A 115 -6.78 -11.39 -13.61
C GLN A 115 -6.29 -12.50 -12.65
N SER A 116 -4.98 -12.70 -12.55
CA SER A 116 -4.36 -13.66 -11.63
C SER A 116 -4.25 -13.11 -10.21
N ASP A 117 -3.89 -11.84 -10.03
CA ASP A 117 -3.58 -11.22 -8.73
C ASP A 117 -4.22 -9.83 -8.51
N ASN A 118 -4.97 -9.31 -9.48
CA ASN A 118 -5.54 -7.96 -9.49
C ASN A 118 -4.50 -6.82 -9.42
N ALA A 119 -3.24 -7.09 -9.77
CA ALA A 119 -2.23 -6.05 -9.87
C ALA A 119 -2.47 -5.16 -11.10
N VAL A 120 -2.15 -3.87 -10.98
CA VAL A 120 -2.22 -2.93 -12.11
C VAL A 120 -1.19 -3.31 -13.17
N VAL A 121 -1.63 -3.35 -14.42
CA VAL A 121 -0.78 -3.64 -15.58
C VAL A 121 0.22 -2.49 -15.78
N ASN A 122 1.51 -2.81 -15.85
CA ASN A 122 2.59 -1.93 -16.27
C ASN A 122 3.24 -2.52 -17.53
N LEU A 123 3.31 -1.72 -18.60
CA LEU A 123 3.85 -2.09 -19.91
C LEU A 123 4.94 -1.11 -20.39
N ASP A 124 5.65 -0.44 -19.48
CA ASP A 124 6.65 0.59 -19.80
C ASP A 124 7.85 0.05 -20.62
N PHE A 125 7.98 -1.28 -20.71
CA PHE A 125 9.01 -1.99 -21.47
C PHE A 125 8.59 -2.37 -22.89
N VAL A 126 7.34 -2.10 -23.30
CA VAL A 126 6.82 -2.43 -24.63
C VAL A 126 6.02 -1.27 -25.22
N SER A 127 6.10 -1.11 -26.53
CA SER A 127 5.22 -0.18 -27.22
C SER A 127 3.80 -0.74 -27.23
N TRP A 128 2.85 0.02 -26.68
CA TRP A 128 1.44 -0.36 -26.64
C TRP A 128 0.52 0.85 -26.85
N SER A 129 -0.77 0.60 -27.07
CA SER A 129 -1.77 1.63 -27.41
C SER A 129 -1.99 2.72 -26.35
N GLY A 130 -1.43 2.56 -25.15
CA GLY A 130 -1.41 3.59 -24.10
C GLY A 130 -2.78 3.92 -23.50
N GLY A 131 -3.77 3.02 -23.59
CA GLY A 131 -5.12 3.24 -23.07
C GLY A 131 -6.06 4.01 -24.01
N VAL A 132 -5.63 4.29 -25.25
CA VAL A 132 -6.38 5.10 -26.24
C VAL A 132 -7.37 4.26 -27.05
N GLY A 133 -7.33 2.93 -26.93
CA GLY A 133 -8.26 2.02 -27.58
C GLY A 133 -9.65 1.96 -26.92
N ASN A 134 -10.62 1.43 -27.65
CA ASN A 134 -12.00 1.23 -27.14
C ASN A 134 -12.24 -0.16 -26.54
N GLY A 135 -11.17 -0.98 -26.43
CA GLY A 135 -11.25 -2.35 -25.92
C GLY A 135 -11.01 -2.42 -24.42
N ASP A 136 -11.69 -3.33 -23.72
CA ASP A 136 -11.52 -3.55 -22.28
C ASP A 136 -10.62 -4.75 -21.94
N CYS A 137 -10.06 -5.40 -22.96
CA CYS A 137 -9.10 -6.49 -22.85
C CYS A 137 -7.81 -6.14 -23.58
N LEU A 138 -6.71 -6.83 -23.25
CA LEU A 138 -5.43 -6.68 -23.95
C LEU A 138 -5.17 -7.88 -24.85
N ALA A 139 -4.63 -7.61 -26.03
CA ALA A 139 -4.14 -8.62 -26.94
C ALA A 139 -2.67 -8.35 -27.30
N ALA A 140 -1.93 -9.42 -27.55
CA ALA A 140 -0.56 -9.36 -28.05
C ALA A 140 -0.46 -10.04 -29.42
N PHE A 141 0.44 -9.54 -30.26
CA PHE A 141 0.83 -10.18 -31.51
C PHE A 141 2.26 -9.76 -31.85
N TYR A 142 2.82 -10.33 -32.92
CA TYR A 142 4.10 -9.86 -33.45
C TYR A 142 3.94 -9.33 -34.87
N THR A 143 4.74 -8.32 -35.19
CA THR A 143 4.83 -7.72 -36.52
C THR A 143 6.29 -7.48 -36.88
N THR A 144 6.54 -7.04 -38.10
CA THR A 144 7.88 -6.67 -38.58
C THR A 144 7.97 -5.17 -38.76
N GLU A 145 8.91 -4.55 -38.06
CA GLU A 145 9.19 -3.12 -38.18
C GLU A 145 10.59 -2.90 -38.77
N ARG A 146 10.76 -1.74 -39.41
CA ARG A 146 12.03 -1.36 -40.02
C ARG A 146 12.80 -0.46 -39.05
N VAL A 147 13.86 -1.01 -38.46
CA VAL A 147 14.79 -0.28 -37.59
C VAL A 147 16.07 0.00 -38.39
N GLY A 148 16.19 1.24 -38.88
CA GLY A 148 17.26 1.65 -39.79
C GLY A 148 17.22 0.90 -41.13
N SER A 149 18.24 0.08 -41.41
CA SER A 149 18.34 -0.73 -42.64
C SER A 149 17.86 -2.17 -42.47
N GLN A 150 17.49 -2.60 -41.26
CA GLN A 150 17.11 -3.98 -40.96
C GLN A 150 15.62 -4.11 -40.62
N TRP A 151 15.03 -5.24 -41.00
CA TRP A 151 13.72 -5.65 -40.54
C TRP A 151 13.86 -6.44 -39.25
N GLN A 152 13.11 -6.06 -38.22
CA GLN A 152 13.11 -6.72 -36.92
C GLN A 152 11.69 -7.17 -36.58
N THR A 153 11.58 -8.38 -36.03
CA THR A 153 10.32 -8.89 -35.47
C THR A 153 10.12 -8.32 -34.09
N VAL A 154 9.06 -7.53 -33.92
CA VAL A 154 8.71 -6.86 -32.67
C VAL A 154 7.37 -7.39 -32.17
N ALA A 155 7.21 -7.44 -30.85
CA ALA A 155 5.94 -7.74 -30.21
C ALA A 155 5.18 -6.43 -29.95
N VAL A 156 3.87 -6.45 -30.16
CA VAL A 156 2.97 -5.31 -29.95
C VAL A 156 1.87 -5.75 -29.00
N VAL A 157 1.54 -4.89 -28.04
CA VAL A 157 0.39 -5.05 -27.16
C VAL A 157 -0.63 -3.95 -27.49
N GLU A 158 -1.90 -4.30 -27.59
CA GLU A 158 -2.96 -3.34 -27.86
C GLU A 158 -4.25 -3.69 -27.13
N GLU A 159 -5.14 -2.71 -27.06
CA GLU A 159 -6.49 -2.88 -26.52
C GLU A 159 -7.40 -3.49 -27.57
N ASP A 160 -8.20 -4.48 -27.15
CA ASP A 160 -9.14 -5.17 -28.02
C ASP A 160 -10.43 -5.54 -27.27
N GLY A 161 -11.48 -5.93 -28.00
CA GLY A 161 -12.77 -6.26 -27.42
C GLY A 161 -12.74 -7.58 -26.66
N CYS A 162 -13.22 -7.61 -25.41
CA CYS A 162 -13.29 -8.86 -24.63
C CYS A 162 -14.24 -9.92 -25.21
N ASP A 163 -15.18 -9.49 -26.06
CA ASP A 163 -16.15 -10.33 -26.76
C ASP A 163 -15.68 -10.79 -28.16
N ASP A 164 -14.53 -10.29 -28.61
CA ASP A 164 -13.91 -10.73 -29.86
C ASP A 164 -13.27 -12.11 -29.68
N GLY A 165 -13.12 -12.83 -30.80
CA GLY A 165 -12.51 -14.15 -30.78
C GLY A 165 -11.00 -14.06 -30.94
N HIS A 166 -10.25 -14.52 -29.94
CA HIS A 166 -8.78 -14.54 -29.98
C HIS A 166 -8.20 -15.95 -29.93
N ALA A 167 -6.97 -16.09 -30.42
CA ALA A 167 -6.17 -17.25 -30.07
C ALA A 167 -5.75 -17.17 -28.60
N VAL A 168 -5.62 -18.33 -27.95
CA VAL A 168 -5.38 -18.40 -26.50
C VAL A 168 -4.14 -19.21 -26.22
N ILE A 169 -3.17 -18.57 -25.57
CA ILE A 169 -2.02 -19.25 -25.00
C ILE A 169 -2.26 -19.32 -23.50
N CYS A 170 -2.27 -20.54 -22.97
CA CYS A 170 -2.31 -20.78 -21.54
C CYS A 170 -0.87 -20.87 -21.01
N GLU A 171 -0.64 -20.35 -19.81
CA GLU A 171 0.64 -20.42 -19.14
C GLU A 171 0.53 -20.98 -17.73
N HIS A 172 1.61 -21.62 -17.26
CA HIS A 172 1.86 -21.82 -15.84
C HIS A 172 3.33 -21.54 -15.54
N ARG A 173 3.62 -21.13 -14.30
CA ARG A 173 4.98 -20.82 -13.86
C ARG A 173 5.65 -22.06 -13.26
N VAL A 174 6.95 -22.19 -13.50
CA VAL A 174 7.81 -23.19 -12.84
C VAL A 174 8.49 -22.50 -11.66
N LYS A 175 8.70 -23.23 -10.57
CA LYS A 175 9.33 -22.65 -9.37
C LYS A 175 10.76 -22.18 -9.70
N ASP A 176 11.11 -20.98 -9.26
CA ASP A 176 12.47 -20.43 -9.40
C ASP A 176 13.39 -20.97 -8.31
N CYS A 177 14.70 -20.92 -8.56
CA CYS A 177 15.66 -21.18 -7.49
C CYS A 177 15.62 -20.03 -6.46
N GLU A 178 15.36 -20.39 -5.20
CA GLU A 178 15.25 -19.47 -4.07
C GLU A 178 16.44 -19.66 -3.13
N ASN A 179 16.75 -18.65 -2.30
CA ASN A 179 17.80 -18.69 -1.28
C ASN A 179 19.19 -19.06 -1.83
N PRO A 180 19.75 -18.27 -2.77
CA PRO A 180 21.08 -18.51 -3.32
C PRO A 180 22.15 -18.58 -2.21
N PRO A 181 23.06 -19.58 -2.28
CA PRO A 181 24.17 -19.68 -1.34
C PRO A 181 25.21 -18.58 -1.58
N GLY A 182 26.19 -18.49 -0.68
CA GLY A 182 27.29 -17.52 -0.81
C GLY A 182 27.01 -16.14 -0.23
N GLY A 183 25.94 -15.95 0.54
CA GLY A 183 25.67 -14.70 1.28
C GLY A 183 24.92 -13.64 0.49
N PHE A 184 24.08 -14.06 -0.46
CA PHE A 184 23.26 -13.16 -1.26
C PHE A 184 22.35 -12.29 -0.39
N ASN A 185 22.30 -10.99 -0.68
CA ASN A 185 21.43 -10.05 0.01
C ASN A 185 20.45 -9.39 -0.99
N PRO A 186 19.15 -9.72 -0.95
CA PRO A 186 18.16 -9.20 -1.92
C PRO A 186 17.95 -7.68 -1.86
N ASN A 187 18.40 -7.00 -0.80
CA ASN A 187 18.26 -5.55 -0.66
C ASN A 187 19.38 -4.78 -1.39
N THR A 188 20.46 -5.46 -1.78
CA THR A 188 21.67 -4.84 -2.35
C THR A 188 22.18 -5.54 -3.60
N MET A 189 21.68 -6.75 -3.86
CA MET A 189 22.10 -7.63 -4.95
C MET A 189 20.91 -8.06 -5.77
N GLN A 190 21.14 -8.22 -7.06
CA GLN A 190 20.15 -8.73 -8.01
C GLN A 190 20.78 -9.76 -8.95
N PHE A 191 19.94 -10.60 -9.53
CA PHE A 191 20.33 -11.48 -10.62
C PHE A 191 20.27 -10.73 -11.96
N SER A 192 21.26 -10.98 -12.81
CA SER A 192 21.37 -10.38 -14.14
C SER A 192 21.98 -11.37 -15.13
N PRO A 193 21.48 -11.45 -16.38
CA PRO A 193 20.41 -10.62 -16.96
C PRO A 193 19.00 -11.08 -16.59
N THR A 194 18.82 -12.34 -16.20
CA THR A 194 17.50 -12.93 -15.92
C THR A 194 17.41 -13.39 -14.46
N LYS A 195 16.18 -13.58 -13.99
CA LYS A 195 15.90 -14.32 -12.74
C LYS A 195 16.42 -15.77 -12.84
N PRO A 196 16.67 -16.44 -11.71
CA PRO A 196 17.23 -17.79 -11.68
C PRO A 196 16.14 -18.85 -11.96
N HIS A 197 15.60 -18.80 -13.17
CA HIS A 197 14.67 -19.80 -13.68
C HIS A 197 15.40 -21.11 -14.02
N PRO A 198 14.77 -22.27 -13.89
CA PRO A 198 15.39 -23.54 -14.29
C PRO A 198 15.98 -23.52 -15.71
N GLY A 199 17.19 -24.04 -15.85
CA GLY A 199 17.92 -24.04 -17.13
C GLY A 199 18.58 -22.70 -17.49
N THR A 200 18.50 -21.67 -16.64
CA THR A 200 19.23 -20.41 -16.84
C THR A 200 20.52 -20.36 -16.02
N THR A 201 21.53 -19.71 -16.60
CA THR A 201 22.73 -19.27 -15.89
C THR A 201 22.66 -17.76 -15.74
N THR A 202 22.74 -17.30 -14.49
CA THR A 202 22.64 -15.88 -14.13
C THR A 202 23.81 -15.49 -13.26
N THR A 203 24.12 -14.19 -13.23
CA THR A 203 25.19 -13.64 -12.39
C THR A 203 24.58 -12.77 -11.31
N VAL A 204 25.09 -12.88 -10.09
CA VAL A 204 24.76 -11.95 -9.02
C VAL A 204 25.58 -10.68 -9.20
N VAL A 205 24.89 -9.55 -9.31
CA VAL A 205 25.49 -8.22 -9.42
C VAL A 205 24.90 -7.30 -8.35
N CYS A 206 25.63 -6.25 -7.98
CA CYS A 206 25.07 -5.23 -7.11
C CYS A 206 23.93 -4.49 -7.82
N MET A 207 22.88 -4.17 -7.08
CA MET A 207 21.79 -3.32 -7.58
C MET A 207 22.32 -1.92 -7.93
N PRO A 208 21.65 -1.17 -8.81
CA PRO A 208 21.95 0.24 -9.03
C PRO A 208 22.02 1.01 -7.71
N GLY A 209 23.04 1.85 -7.55
CA GLY A 209 23.30 2.55 -6.29
C GLY A 209 24.21 1.79 -5.33
N PHE A 210 24.66 0.58 -5.71
CA PHE A 210 25.61 -0.20 -4.93
C PHE A 210 26.84 -0.60 -5.76
N TYR A 211 27.99 -0.74 -5.10
CA TYR A 211 29.23 -1.21 -5.72
C TYR A 211 29.79 -2.43 -5.00
N PRO A 212 30.47 -3.35 -5.73
CA PRO A 212 30.97 -4.59 -5.16
C PRO A 212 32.23 -4.36 -4.32
N ARG A 213 32.29 -5.02 -3.16
CA ARG A 213 33.45 -5.11 -2.28
C ARG A 213 33.78 -6.59 -2.02
N PRO A 214 35.06 -7.00 -2.05
CA PRO A 214 35.43 -8.37 -1.69
C PRO A 214 34.86 -8.81 -0.34
N ALA A 215 34.33 -10.03 -0.29
CA ALA A 215 33.79 -10.62 0.94
C ALA A 215 34.86 -10.73 2.03
N LYS A 216 34.51 -10.39 3.28
CA LYS A 216 35.48 -10.37 4.39
C LYS A 216 35.91 -11.75 4.87
N ASN A 217 35.12 -12.80 4.62
CA ASN A 217 35.39 -14.17 5.03
C ASN A 217 35.47 -15.11 3.82
N SER A 218 36.69 -15.52 3.48
CA SER A 218 36.99 -16.46 2.38
C SER A 218 37.02 -17.92 2.86
N SER A 219 36.08 -18.35 3.68
CA SER A 219 35.91 -19.78 3.92
C SER A 219 35.02 -20.35 2.83
N GLU A 220 35.58 -21.23 1.99
CA GLU A 220 34.81 -22.06 1.06
C GLU A 220 33.63 -22.67 1.82
N ALA A 221 32.42 -22.32 1.41
CA ALA A 221 31.25 -22.95 1.99
C ALA A 221 31.20 -24.36 1.41
N VAL A 222 31.47 -25.37 2.26
CA VAL A 222 31.37 -26.80 1.91
C VAL A 222 29.90 -27.13 1.64
N HIS A 223 29.44 -26.87 0.43
CA HIS A 223 28.13 -27.24 -0.06
C HIS A 223 28.25 -28.28 -1.17
N SER A 224 27.37 -29.27 -1.16
CA SER A 224 27.55 -30.57 -1.84
C SER A 224 27.38 -30.57 -3.37
N LYS A 225 27.22 -29.40 -4.00
CA LYS A 225 26.98 -29.26 -5.45
C LYS A 225 27.80 -28.09 -6.01
N VAL A 226 29.12 -28.23 -5.96
CA VAL A 226 30.08 -27.27 -6.53
C VAL A 226 30.29 -27.58 -8.01
N ASP A 227 30.13 -26.57 -8.87
CA ASP A 227 30.51 -26.64 -10.28
C ASP A 227 31.69 -25.70 -10.54
N ASP A 228 32.89 -26.27 -10.58
CA ASP A 228 34.16 -25.56 -10.78
C ASP A 228 34.27 -24.88 -12.16
N LYS A 229 33.34 -25.15 -13.08
CA LYS A 229 33.31 -24.50 -14.41
C LYS A 229 32.65 -23.12 -14.40
N LEU A 230 31.90 -22.79 -13.34
CA LEU A 230 31.20 -21.51 -13.23
C LEU A 230 32.14 -20.41 -12.71
N SER A 231 32.01 -19.21 -13.29
CA SER A 231 32.77 -18.05 -12.82
C SER A 231 32.29 -17.59 -11.44
N PRO A 232 33.10 -16.83 -10.68
CA PRO A 232 32.64 -16.22 -9.42
C PRO A 232 31.31 -15.47 -9.60
N ALA A 233 30.41 -15.63 -8.63
CA ALA A 233 29.07 -15.07 -8.63
C ALA A 233 28.12 -15.56 -9.75
N GLN A 234 28.50 -16.56 -10.55
CA GLN A 234 27.60 -17.22 -11.49
C GLN A 234 26.87 -18.39 -10.82
N PHE A 235 25.57 -18.47 -11.12
CA PHE A 235 24.67 -19.49 -10.62
C PHE A 235 23.89 -20.07 -11.79
N THR A 236 23.80 -21.40 -11.83
CA THR A 236 22.88 -22.09 -12.72
C THR A 236 21.74 -22.66 -11.90
N CYS A 237 20.50 -22.35 -12.27
CA CYS A 237 19.34 -22.98 -11.64
C CYS A 237 19.06 -24.31 -12.33
N VAL A 238 19.25 -25.41 -11.61
CA VAL A 238 19.07 -26.77 -12.12
C VAL A 238 17.77 -27.31 -11.56
N GLY A 239 16.98 -27.93 -12.42
CA GLY A 239 15.71 -28.55 -12.04
C GLY A 239 15.71 -30.04 -12.33
N GLU A 240 15.12 -30.82 -11.44
CA GLU A 240 14.97 -32.27 -11.55
C GLU A 240 13.58 -32.70 -11.07
N ARG A 241 12.98 -33.68 -11.75
CA ARG A 241 11.70 -34.26 -11.30
C ARG A 241 11.95 -35.23 -10.15
N ALA A 242 11.14 -35.11 -9.08
CA ALA A 242 11.16 -36.10 -8.01
C ALA A 242 10.79 -37.51 -8.50
N ASN A 243 9.87 -37.62 -9.47
CA ASN A 243 9.49 -38.87 -10.13
C ASN A 243 9.36 -38.66 -11.65
N PRO A 244 10.27 -39.20 -12.48
CA PRO A 244 10.27 -38.98 -13.94
C PRO A 244 9.01 -39.45 -14.68
N GLY A 245 8.27 -40.41 -14.12
CA GLY A 245 7.06 -40.97 -14.75
C GLY A 245 5.76 -40.19 -14.49
N VAL A 246 5.81 -39.08 -13.75
CA VAL A 246 4.62 -38.32 -13.35
C VAL A 246 4.61 -36.94 -14.02
N ALA A 247 3.56 -36.68 -14.80
CA ALA A 247 3.30 -35.42 -15.51
C ALA A 247 2.79 -34.29 -14.58
N ASP A 248 3.32 -34.20 -13.36
CA ASP A 248 2.95 -33.21 -12.35
C ASP A 248 4.04 -32.13 -12.27
N PRO A 249 3.81 -30.90 -12.76
CA PRO A 249 4.78 -29.81 -12.66
C PRO A 249 5.12 -29.43 -11.22
N SER A 250 4.25 -29.70 -10.24
CA SER A 250 4.50 -29.35 -8.84
C SER A 250 5.58 -30.22 -8.19
N GLN A 251 5.95 -31.33 -8.81
CA GLN A 251 7.04 -32.21 -8.38
C GLN A 251 8.41 -31.82 -8.96
N TYR A 252 8.48 -30.74 -9.75
CA TYR A 252 9.74 -30.23 -10.28
C TYR A 252 10.49 -29.47 -9.18
N GLN A 253 11.61 -30.05 -8.75
CA GLN A 253 12.45 -29.48 -7.69
C GLN A 253 13.63 -28.76 -8.29
N VAL A 254 13.98 -27.62 -7.70
CA VAL A 254 15.00 -26.72 -8.24
C VAL A 254 16.05 -26.42 -7.19
N HIS A 255 17.30 -26.31 -7.63
CA HIS A 255 18.42 -25.98 -6.75
C HIS A 255 19.50 -25.22 -7.52
N PHE A 256 20.27 -24.43 -6.79
CA PHE A 256 21.42 -23.73 -7.35
C PHE A 256 22.63 -24.65 -7.53
N SER A 257 23.26 -24.58 -8.69
CA SER A 257 24.63 -25.01 -8.95
C SER A 257 25.52 -23.78 -9.06
N TYR A 258 26.65 -23.77 -8.34
CA TYR A 258 27.57 -22.63 -8.26
C TYR A 258 28.97 -23.10 -7.85
N ASN A 259 29.97 -22.23 -7.89
CA ASN A 259 31.36 -22.61 -7.66
C ASN A 259 31.84 -22.62 -6.19
N GLY A 260 30.94 -22.55 -5.21
CA GLY A 260 31.30 -22.65 -3.78
C GLY A 260 31.89 -21.37 -3.15
N LEU A 261 32.18 -20.34 -3.96
CA LEU A 261 32.81 -19.11 -3.48
C LEU A 261 31.77 -18.14 -2.86
N PRO A 262 32.17 -17.37 -1.82
CA PRO A 262 31.31 -16.33 -1.27
C PRO A 262 31.10 -15.19 -2.28
N LEU A 263 29.91 -14.59 -2.24
CA LEU A 263 29.57 -13.42 -3.04
C LEU A 263 30.24 -12.18 -2.47
N ASN A 264 30.64 -11.25 -3.35
CA ASN A 264 31.06 -9.92 -2.94
C ASN A 264 29.94 -9.23 -2.17
N GLU A 265 30.29 -8.45 -1.15
CA GLU A 265 29.34 -7.58 -0.45
C GLU A 265 29.04 -6.36 -1.33
N CYS A 266 27.81 -5.84 -1.27
CA CYS A 266 27.41 -4.65 -2.05
C CYS A 266 27.21 -3.46 -1.12
N ASP A 267 28.03 -2.42 -1.32
CA ASP A 267 28.00 -1.20 -0.55
C ASP A 267 27.25 -0.10 -1.26
N ALA A 268 26.45 0.67 -0.51
CA ALA A 268 25.84 1.88 -1.03
C ALA A 268 26.92 2.87 -1.51
N ILE A 269 26.74 3.39 -2.72
CA ILE A 269 27.56 4.51 -3.21
C ILE A 269 27.32 5.74 -2.32
N ARG A 270 28.21 6.72 -2.43
CA ARG A 270 28.12 7.97 -1.68
C ARG A 270 28.05 9.16 -2.62
N CYS A 271 27.16 10.10 -2.33
CA CYS A 271 27.18 11.43 -2.91
C CYS A 271 28.31 12.26 -2.32
N ASN A 272 28.67 13.35 -3.01
CA ASN A 272 29.82 14.17 -2.63
C ASN A 272 29.59 14.85 -1.26
N GLU A 273 30.37 14.45 -0.25
CA GLU A 273 30.30 15.01 1.11
C GLU A 273 30.70 16.49 1.17
N THR A 274 31.61 16.93 0.31
CA THR A 274 32.01 18.35 0.24
C THR A 274 30.86 19.21 -0.28
N GLU A 275 30.13 18.72 -1.29
CA GLU A 275 28.95 19.39 -1.82
C GLU A 275 27.83 19.48 -0.78
N MET A 276 27.57 18.38 -0.06
CA MET A 276 26.60 18.34 1.04
C MET A 276 26.89 19.42 2.10
N ASN A 277 28.14 19.48 2.56
CA ASN A 277 28.54 20.47 3.57
C ASN A 277 28.52 21.90 3.01
N ALA A 278 28.81 22.09 1.72
CA ALA A 278 28.74 23.40 1.07
C ALA A 278 27.30 23.91 0.85
N MET A 279 26.31 23.01 0.80
CA MET A 279 24.89 23.36 0.72
C MET A 279 24.30 23.85 2.05
N LEU A 280 25.05 23.77 3.17
CA LEU A 280 24.55 24.16 4.49
C LEU A 280 24.29 25.68 4.56
N PRO A 281 23.03 26.11 4.75
CA PRO A 281 22.71 27.54 4.89
C PRO A 281 23.28 28.15 6.17
N GLU A 282 23.51 29.46 6.15
CA GLU A 282 23.80 30.21 7.38
C GLU A 282 22.61 30.12 8.35
N TYR A 283 22.89 29.96 9.65
CA TYR A 283 21.92 29.70 10.71
C TYR A 283 21.14 28.38 10.55
N ALA A 284 21.78 27.34 10.01
CA ALA A 284 21.24 25.99 9.91
C ALA A 284 22.24 24.91 10.37
N SER A 285 21.73 23.70 10.57
CA SER A 285 22.52 22.49 10.78
C SER A 285 21.98 21.30 9.99
N LEU A 286 22.87 20.34 9.73
CA LEU A 286 22.47 18.99 9.33
C LEU A 286 21.89 18.29 10.56
N SER A 287 20.57 18.05 10.55
CA SER A 287 19.84 17.55 11.72
C SER A 287 19.84 16.03 11.79
N SER A 288 19.54 15.37 10.67
CA SER A 288 19.37 13.93 10.58
C SER A 288 19.41 13.48 9.12
N ALA A 289 19.56 12.18 8.90
CA ALA A 289 19.26 11.56 7.61
C ALA A 289 18.39 10.31 7.80
N ARG A 290 17.61 9.94 6.79
CA ARG A 290 16.81 8.72 6.79
C ARG A 290 16.98 7.97 5.48
N SER A 291 17.21 6.67 5.56
CA SER A 291 17.29 5.79 4.38
C SER A 291 15.89 5.48 3.87
N ARG A 292 15.63 5.78 2.59
CA ARG A 292 14.39 5.36 1.91
C ARG A 292 14.35 3.86 1.61
N LEU A 293 15.51 3.19 1.64
CA LEU A 293 15.63 1.78 1.31
C LEU A 293 15.40 0.89 2.53
N THR A 294 15.85 1.32 3.70
CA THR A 294 15.84 0.52 4.95
C THR A 294 15.01 1.14 6.07
N GLU A 295 14.56 2.39 5.90
CA GLU A 295 13.89 3.19 6.94
C GLU A 295 14.74 3.47 8.18
N GLU A 296 16.05 3.23 8.09
CA GLU A 296 17.00 3.54 9.15
C GLU A 296 17.19 5.06 9.28
N GLU A 297 17.21 5.56 10.51
CA GLU A 297 17.39 6.97 10.84
C GLU A 297 18.77 7.21 11.46
N PHE A 298 19.45 8.24 10.98
CA PHE A 298 20.79 8.63 11.40
C PHE A 298 20.72 9.98 12.11
N GLY A 299 21.28 10.02 13.31
CA GLY A 299 21.35 11.25 14.11
C GLY A 299 22.52 12.17 13.71
N PRO A 300 22.63 13.35 14.34
CA PRO A 300 23.67 14.33 14.05
C PRO A 300 25.10 13.87 14.38
N LEU A 301 25.27 12.75 15.08
CA LEU A 301 26.58 12.13 15.37
C LEU A 301 27.04 11.17 14.26
N GLN A 302 26.17 10.85 13.30
CA GLN A 302 26.40 9.88 12.23
C GLN A 302 26.42 10.54 10.85
N VAL A 303 26.95 11.78 10.78
CA VAL A 303 26.99 12.57 9.53
C VAL A 303 27.70 11.83 8.40
N ASN A 304 28.67 10.96 8.71
CA ASN A 304 29.35 10.11 7.75
C ASN A 304 28.44 9.08 7.05
N GLN A 305 27.21 8.88 7.51
CA GLN A 305 26.21 8.05 6.82
C GLN A 305 25.28 8.88 5.93
N PHE A 306 25.22 10.20 6.10
CA PHE A 306 24.23 11.05 5.42
C PHE A 306 24.41 11.04 3.89
N SER A 307 25.65 10.86 3.44
CA SER A 307 26.02 10.82 2.01
C SER A 307 25.67 9.52 1.30
N GLN A 308 25.14 8.50 1.97
CA GLN A 308 24.83 7.21 1.32
C GLN A 308 23.64 7.31 0.38
N PHE A 309 23.69 6.54 -0.72
CA PHE A 309 22.60 6.41 -1.67
C PHE A 309 21.28 5.99 -1.01
N GLY A 310 20.20 6.66 -1.40
CA GLY A 310 18.86 6.47 -0.86
C GLY A 310 18.62 7.22 0.45
N ASN A 311 19.62 7.89 1.03
CA ASN A 311 19.42 8.72 2.21
C ASN A 311 18.85 10.10 1.85
N VAL A 312 17.86 10.52 2.62
CA VAL A 312 17.30 11.87 2.63
C VAL A 312 17.84 12.60 3.84
N VAL A 313 18.60 13.66 3.59
CA VAL A 313 19.26 14.51 4.58
C VAL A 313 18.39 15.70 4.91
N THR A 314 18.24 15.99 6.20
CA THR A 314 17.44 17.09 6.73
C THR A 314 18.32 18.28 7.09
N TYR A 315 18.13 19.40 6.39
CA TYR A 315 18.74 20.69 6.67
C TYR A 315 17.77 21.53 7.48
N ARG A 316 18.09 21.77 8.74
CA ARG A 316 17.19 22.43 9.70
C ARG A 316 17.75 23.79 10.09
N CYS A 317 16.95 24.84 9.96
CA CYS A 317 17.29 26.15 10.52
C CYS A 317 17.38 26.08 12.05
N TYR A 318 18.26 26.87 12.66
CA TYR A 318 18.32 27.00 14.11
C TYR A 318 16.98 27.49 14.68
N ASP A 319 16.77 27.22 15.97
CA ASP A 319 15.65 27.79 16.69
C ASP A 319 15.65 29.31 16.51
N SER A 320 14.47 29.89 16.26
CA SER A 320 14.26 31.29 15.85
C SER A 320 14.64 31.66 14.41
N TYR A 321 14.88 30.69 13.51
CA TYR A 321 15.08 30.94 12.08
C TYR A 321 14.19 30.04 11.19
N PHE A 322 13.87 30.49 9.97
CA PHE A 322 13.15 29.72 8.95
C PHE A 322 13.71 29.97 7.54
N TYR A 323 13.40 29.11 6.58
CA TYR A 323 13.64 29.35 5.16
C TYR A 323 12.70 30.43 4.60
N PRO A 324 13.00 31.09 3.46
CA PRO A 324 12.17 32.15 2.89
C PRO A 324 10.69 31.78 2.65
N ASP A 325 10.39 30.50 2.46
CA ASP A 325 9.03 29.96 2.34
C ASP A 325 8.39 29.57 3.69
N ARG A 326 9.01 29.99 4.79
CA ARG A 326 8.62 29.77 6.19
C ARG A 326 8.66 28.31 6.65
N SER A 327 9.36 27.42 5.94
CA SER A 327 9.66 26.07 6.44
C SER A 327 10.83 26.11 7.43
N PHE A 328 10.88 25.17 8.37
CA PHE A 328 12.02 25.00 9.28
C PHE A 328 13.08 24.03 8.75
N GLU A 329 12.64 23.16 7.83
CA GLU A 329 13.43 22.06 7.32
C GLU A 329 13.36 22.04 5.79
N LYS A 330 14.45 21.58 5.18
CA LYS A 330 14.56 21.20 3.77
C LYS A 330 15.15 19.81 3.68
N TYR A 331 14.78 19.08 2.64
CA TYR A 331 15.15 17.69 2.47
C TYR A 331 15.90 17.53 1.15
N VAL A 332 17.07 16.91 1.21
CA VAL A 332 17.93 16.66 0.04
C VAL A 332 18.28 15.18 0.01
N GLU A 333 18.09 14.53 -1.12
CA GLU A 333 18.33 13.10 -1.30
C GLU A 333 19.63 12.85 -2.05
N CYS A 334 20.38 11.83 -1.61
CA CYS A 334 21.45 11.25 -2.41
C CYS A 334 20.86 10.18 -3.33
N ASP A 335 20.76 10.51 -4.62
CA ASP A 335 20.16 9.64 -5.65
C ASP A 335 21.17 9.34 -6.77
N LEU A 336 20.84 8.44 -7.68
CA LEU A 336 21.65 8.16 -8.86
C LEU A 336 21.61 9.32 -9.85
N LYS A 337 22.78 9.65 -10.39
CA LYS A 337 22.89 10.54 -11.54
C LYS A 337 22.19 9.90 -12.74
N ALA A 338 21.41 10.70 -13.48
CA ALA A 338 20.62 10.20 -14.59
C ALA A 338 21.48 9.48 -15.66
N GLY A 339 21.14 8.23 -15.96
CA GLY A 339 21.85 7.39 -16.93
C GLY A 339 23.09 6.66 -16.39
N GLU A 340 23.45 6.85 -15.12
CA GLU A 340 24.57 6.17 -14.46
C GLU A 340 24.04 5.26 -13.33
N SER A 341 24.70 4.13 -13.08
CA SER A 341 24.28 3.14 -12.07
C SER A 341 25.13 3.13 -10.80
N ASN A 342 26.24 3.88 -10.80
CA ASN A 342 27.27 3.84 -9.77
C ASN A 342 27.78 5.23 -9.32
N VAL A 343 27.14 6.31 -9.76
CA VAL A 343 27.50 7.69 -9.41
C VAL A 343 26.32 8.37 -8.74
N GLY A 344 26.56 8.90 -7.54
CA GLY A 344 25.56 9.62 -6.75
C GLY A 344 25.55 11.12 -7.05
N GLU A 345 24.36 11.70 -7.02
CA GLU A 345 24.09 13.12 -7.20
C GLU A 345 23.07 13.59 -6.15
N TRP A 346 23.26 14.80 -5.63
CA TRP A 346 22.30 15.40 -4.70
C TRP A 346 21.10 15.96 -5.45
N LYS A 347 19.89 15.58 -5.02
CA LYS A 347 18.63 16.07 -5.58
C LYS A 347 17.71 16.61 -4.49
N GLY A 348 16.89 17.59 -4.85
CA GLY A 348 15.88 18.10 -3.94
C GLY A 348 14.77 17.07 -3.69
N TYR A 349 14.35 16.93 -2.43
CA TYR A 349 13.33 15.98 -2.01
C TYR A 349 12.11 16.67 -1.39
N SER A 350 10.93 16.06 -1.50
CA SER A 350 9.67 16.57 -0.93
C SER A 350 9.36 18.04 -1.28
N GLY A 351 9.52 18.39 -2.56
CA GLY A 351 9.28 19.77 -3.05
C GLY A 351 10.42 20.75 -2.77
N THR A 352 11.53 20.31 -2.17
CA THR A 352 12.75 21.12 -2.07
C THR A 352 13.37 21.31 -3.45
N LEU A 353 13.72 22.55 -3.80
CA LEU A 353 14.47 22.87 -5.02
C LEU A 353 15.92 23.17 -4.65
N LEU A 354 16.86 22.65 -5.44
CA LEU A 354 18.28 22.97 -5.33
C LEU A 354 18.66 24.08 -6.31
N PRO A 355 19.61 24.98 -5.97
CA PRO A 355 20.34 25.04 -4.69
C PRO A 355 19.46 25.55 -3.53
N LEU A 356 19.81 25.15 -2.30
CA LEU A 356 19.15 25.66 -1.10
C LEU A 356 19.40 27.18 -0.94
N PRO A 357 18.48 27.92 -0.30
CA PRO A 357 18.73 29.31 0.08
C PRO A 357 20.00 29.44 0.92
N SER A 358 20.80 30.47 0.68
CA SER A 358 22.12 30.63 1.32
C SER A 358 22.06 30.89 2.83
N SER A 359 20.93 31.36 3.35
CA SER A 359 20.75 31.63 4.78
C SER A 359 19.30 31.47 5.21
N CYS A 360 19.10 31.09 6.47
CA CYS A 360 17.81 31.15 7.12
C CYS A 360 17.53 32.58 7.62
N GLN A 361 16.26 32.99 7.57
CA GLN A 361 15.79 34.30 8.03
C GLN A 361 15.26 34.20 9.46
N PRO A 362 15.39 35.25 10.28
CA PRO A 362 14.87 35.24 11.64
C PRO A 362 13.35 35.06 11.63
N VAL A 363 12.85 34.30 12.60
CA VAL A 363 11.44 34.03 12.80
C VAL A 363 10.73 35.34 13.05
N THR A 364 9.64 35.52 12.32
CA THR A 364 8.74 36.64 12.49
C THR A 364 7.30 36.15 12.62
N CYS A 365 6.53 36.81 13.47
CA CYS A 365 5.10 36.60 13.56
C CYS A 365 4.37 37.60 12.65
N MET A 366 3.43 37.09 11.85
CA MET A 366 2.55 37.96 11.09
C MET A 366 1.43 38.47 11.98
N TYR A 367 0.94 39.63 11.60
CA TYR A 367 -0.28 40.20 12.14
C TYR A 367 -1.16 40.66 10.99
N GLU A 368 -1.92 39.72 10.45
CA GLU A 368 -3.00 40.05 9.53
C GLU A 368 -4.20 40.41 10.40
N ASP A 369 -4.55 41.71 10.39
CA ASP A 369 -5.80 42.25 10.92
C ASP A 369 -6.27 41.73 12.29
N VAL A 370 -5.64 42.19 13.37
CA VAL A 370 -6.50 42.76 14.43
C VAL A 370 -6.80 44.19 14.04
N LEU A 371 -7.64 44.28 13.02
CA LEU A 371 -8.92 44.93 13.27
C LEU A 371 -9.42 44.30 14.57
N VAL A 372 -9.24 45.01 15.68
CA VAL A 372 -10.02 44.77 16.89
C VAL A 372 -11.46 44.82 16.37
N LYS A 373 -12.05 43.66 16.04
CA LYS A 373 -13.49 43.59 15.84
C LYS A 373 -14.03 44.22 17.12
N GLY A 374 -14.91 45.22 17.01
CA GLY A 374 -15.45 45.93 18.19
C GLY A 374 -15.90 44.94 19.28
N ASP A 375 -16.31 43.76 18.84
CA ASP A 375 -16.67 42.55 19.57
C ASP A 375 -15.62 41.98 20.57
N TYR A 376 -14.34 42.41 20.54
CA TYR A 376 -13.31 41.86 21.43
C TYR A 376 -13.14 42.59 22.78
N ASN A 377 -13.79 43.73 23.00
CA ASN A 377 -13.78 44.48 24.29
C ASN A 377 -12.38 44.81 24.83
N ILE A 378 -11.40 45.03 23.95
CA ILE A 378 -10.01 45.40 24.27
C ILE A 378 -9.89 46.93 24.20
N GLN A 379 -9.09 47.54 25.07
CA GLN A 379 -8.69 48.93 24.96
C GLN A 379 -7.88 49.16 23.67
N ALA A 380 -8.00 50.34 23.07
CA ALA A 380 -7.29 50.62 21.81
C ALA A 380 -5.76 50.54 21.96
N ASN A 381 -5.21 50.79 23.15
CA ASN A 381 -3.77 50.91 23.35
C ASN A 381 -3.11 49.55 23.60
N PHE A 382 -2.29 49.13 22.64
CA PHE A 382 -1.37 48.01 22.77
C PHE A 382 -0.01 48.49 23.22
N THR A 383 0.62 47.80 24.17
CA THR A 383 2.02 48.02 24.53
C THR A 383 2.87 46.92 23.92
N ILE A 384 3.73 47.29 22.99
CA ILE A 384 4.62 46.39 22.27
C ILE A 384 6.01 46.51 22.89
N THR A 385 6.59 45.40 23.31
CA THR A 385 7.97 45.32 23.81
C THR A 385 8.75 44.38 22.90
N PHE A 386 9.78 44.90 22.23
CA PHE A 386 10.66 44.09 21.39
C PHE A 386 11.77 43.45 22.25
N GLU A 387 12.42 42.42 21.72
CA GLU A 387 13.52 41.70 22.40
C GLU A 387 14.65 42.64 22.85
N ASN A 388 14.96 43.66 22.03
CA ASN A 388 15.96 44.70 22.34
C ASN A 388 15.56 45.66 23.49
N GLY A 389 14.39 45.45 24.12
CA GLY A 389 13.87 46.27 25.22
C GLY A 389 13.16 47.56 24.80
N THR A 390 13.09 47.87 23.50
CA THR A 390 12.34 49.03 23.01
C THR A 390 10.84 48.82 23.23
N LYS A 391 10.16 49.89 23.67
CA LYS A 391 8.73 49.88 23.97
C LYS A 391 8.00 50.88 23.08
N GLU A 392 6.94 50.43 22.43
CA GLU A 392 6.04 51.27 21.66
C GLU A 392 4.61 51.11 22.18
N THR A 393 3.86 52.20 22.24
CA THR A 393 2.42 52.17 22.50
C THR A 393 1.68 52.61 21.25
N ARG A 394 0.72 51.81 20.79
CA ARG A 394 -0.06 52.10 19.58
C ARG A 394 -1.53 51.80 19.78
N SER A 395 -2.39 52.60 19.14
CA SER A 395 -3.84 52.40 19.12
C SER A 395 -4.30 51.30 18.14
N LYS A 396 -3.42 50.90 17.21
CA LYS A 396 -3.61 49.82 16.25
C LYS A 396 -2.27 49.15 15.96
N LEU A 397 -2.29 47.83 15.84
CA LEU A 397 -1.13 47.05 15.44
C LEU A 397 -0.93 47.15 13.92
N LYS A 398 0.34 47.16 13.50
CA LYS A 398 0.69 47.34 12.10
C LYS A 398 0.68 45.99 11.39
N PRO A 399 0.29 45.93 10.10
CA PRO A 399 0.41 44.73 9.27
C PRO A 399 1.87 44.56 8.82
N VAL A 400 2.77 44.38 9.78
CA VAL A 400 4.20 44.18 9.57
C VAL A 400 4.65 42.92 10.31
N PHE A 401 5.77 42.38 9.89
CA PHE A 401 6.40 41.26 10.56
C PHE A 401 6.99 41.70 11.91
N TYR A 402 6.56 41.03 12.97
CA TYR A 402 7.09 41.25 14.32
C TYR A 402 8.20 40.24 14.60
N PRO A 403 9.40 40.66 15.03
CA PRO A 403 10.51 39.76 15.34
C PRO A 403 10.17 38.74 16.44
N TYR A 404 10.88 37.62 16.45
CA TYR A 404 10.88 36.64 17.53
C TYR A 404 11.07 37.31 18.91
N MET A 405 10.45 36.75 19.95
CA MET A 405 10.40 37.31 21.32
C MET A 405 9.72 38.69 21.48
N THR A 406 9.12 39.26 20.42
CA THR A 406 8.26 40.43 20.58
C THR A 406 7.08 40.09 21.49
N THR A 407 6.87 40.89 22.53
CA THR A 407 5.74 40.78 23.46
C THR A 407 4.73 41.89 23.18
N ILE A 408 3.47 41.55 22.99
CA ILE A 408 2.38 42.51 22.89
C ILE A 408 1.49 42.35 24.12
N ARG A 409 1.29 43.44 24.86
CA ARG A 409 0.36 43.52 25.99
C ARG A 409 -0.89 44.26 25.57
N TYR A 410 -2.04 43.66 25.82
CA TYR A 410 -3.34 44.30 25.65
C TYR A 410 -4.11 44.31 26.97
N VAL A 411 -4.99 45.30 27.11
CA VAL A 411 -5.78 45.56 28.33
C VAL A 411 -7.25 45.51 27.97
N CYS A 412 -8.06 44.88 28.82
CA CYS A 412 -9.50 44.81 28.64
C CYS A 412 -10.20 46.14 28.99
N GLN A 413 -11.35 46.40 28.37
CA GLN A 413 -12.20 47.52 28.75
C GLN A 413 -12.80 47.31 30.15
N GLU A 414 -13.23 48.39 30.79
CA GLU A 414 -13.83 48.32 32.13
C GLU A 414 -15.07 47.40 32.13
N GLY A 415 -15.15 46.50 33.12
CA GLY A 415 -16.18 45.45 33.17
C GLY A 415 -15.85 44.19 32.37
N TYR A 416 -14.67 44.10 31.75
CA TYR A 416 -14.20 42.90 31.03
C TYR A 416 -12.83 42.40 31.56
N GLU A 417 -12.59 41.10 31.48
CA GLU A 417 -11.36 40.40 31.84
C GLU A 417 -10.92 39.44 30.73
N THR A 418 -9.66 38.99 30.78
CA THR A 418 -9.13 38.00 29.85
C THR A 418 -9.66 36.60 30.18
N VAL A 419 -9.42 35.62 29.29
CA VAL A 419 -9.74 34.20 29.57
C VAL A 419 -9.04 33.68 30.84
N THR A 420 -7.92 34.30 31.22
CA THR A 420 -7.18 33.98 32.45
C THR A 420 -7.65 34.76 33.68
N LYS A 421 -8.78 35.49 33.61
CA LYS A 421 -9.33 36.33 34.69
C LYS A 421 -8.37 37.43 35.17
N THR A 422 -7.67 38.04 34.23
CA THR A 422 -6.78 39.17 34.48
C THR A 422 -7.26 40.38 33.67
N PRO A 423 -7.01 41.62 34.12
CA PRO A 423 -7.39 42.82 33.38
C PRO A 423 -6.59 43.01 32.09
N ASP A 424 -5.48 42.29 31.94
CA ASP A 424 -4.54 42.39 30.83
C ASP A 424 -3.87 41.04 30.53
N GLN A 425 -3.35 40.90 29.31
CA GLN A 425 -2.67 39.68 28.87
C GLN A 425 -1.50 40.01 27.92
N ASN A 426 -0.42 39.24 28.07
CA ASN A 426 0.76 39.29 27.22
C ASN A 426 0.70 38.14 26.22
N ILE A 427 0.95 38.44 24.95
CA ILE A 427 1.24 37.46 23.90
C ILE A 427 2.69 37.63 23.45
N THR A 428 3.37 36.53 23.18
CA THR A 428 4.77 36.56 22.73
C THR A 428 4.90 35.87 21.39
N CYS A 429 5.73 36.40 20.49
CA CYS A 429 6.05 35.71 19.24
C CYS A 429 6.92 34.48 19.54
N GLY A 430 6.36 33.29 19.37
CA GLY A 430 6.99 32.01 19.65
C GLY A 430 7.95 31.54 18.55
N PRO A 431 8.70 30.45 18.79
CA PRO A 431 9.78 29.98 17.93
C PRO A 431 9.29 29.47 16.56
N VAL A 432 8.01 29.14 16.45
CA VAL A 432 7.38 28.69 15.19
C VAL A 432 6.75 29.83 14.38
N GLY A 433 7.02 31.09 14.74
CA GLY A 433 6.42 32.27 14.08
C GLY A 433 4.93 32.42 14.35
N ARG A 434 4.45 31.91 15.51
CA ARG A 434 3.07 32.05 15.99
C ARG A 434 3.03 32.72 17.35
N TRP A 435 2.00 33.53 17.58
CA TRP A 435 1.75 34.16 18.88
C TRP A 435 1.33 33.12 19.93
N THR A 436 1.95 33.20 21.11
CA THR A 436 1.67 32.35 22.25
C THR A 436 1.45 33.18 23.53
N PRO A 437 0.29 33.08 24.18
CA PRO A 437 -0.96 32.47 23.67
C PRO A 437 -1.50 33.24 22.44
N GLN A 438 -2.43 32.61 21.71
CA GLN A 438 -3.19 33.31 20.67
C GLN A 438 -4.03 34.42 21.31
N ILE A 439 -4.27 35.51 20.58
CA ILE A 439 -5.11 36.61 21.08
C ILE A 439 -6.55 36.13 21.18
N TYR A 440 -7.15 36.33 22.36
CA TYR A 440 -8.58 36.13 22.59
C TYR A 440 -9.22 37.47 22.99
N GLY A 441 -10.51 37.61 22.69
CA GLY A 441 -11.31 38.73 23.20
C GLY A 441 -11.43 38.72 24.71
N CYS A 442 -11.70 39.88 25.28
CA CYS A 442 -12.05 40.02 26.69
C CYS A 442 -13.50 39.60 26.92
N ILE A 443 -13.73 38.87 28.01
CA ILE A 443 -15.03 38.36 28.48
C ILE A 443 -15.56 39.26 29.61
N THR A 444 -16.88 39.33 29.81
CA THR A 444 -17.47 40.15 30.90
C THR A 444 -17.04 39.64 32.26
N VAL A 445 -16.63 40.55 33.17
CA VAL A 445 -16.35 40.23 34.56
C VAL A 445 -17.63 39.72 35.20
N ALA A 446 -17.61 38.47 35.67
CA ALA A 446 -18.73 37.92 36.42
C ALA A 446 -18.90 38.73 37.72
N GLU A 447 -20.11 39.20 38.03
CA GLU A 447 -20.41 39.86 39.31
C GLU A 447 -19.85 39.01 40.46
N SER A 448 -19.07 39.65 41.35
CA SER A 448 -18.53 38.97 42.52
C SER A 448 -19.69 38.42 43.35
N LEU A 449 -19.82 37.10 43.35
CA LEU A 449 -20.73 36.36 44.22
C LEU A 449 -20.53 36.85 45.66
N THR A 450 -21.55 37.47 46.27
CA THR A 450 -21.51 37.92 47.67
C THR A 450 -21.20 36.73 48.57
N THR A 451 -20.00 36.64 49.12
CA THR A 451 -19.62 35.58 50.06
C THR A 451 -19.68 36.08 51.49
N SER A 452 -20.13 35.21 52.42
CA SER A 452 -20.04 35.47 53.86
C SER A 452 -18.58 35.57 54.32
N SER A 453 -18.35 35.99 55.57
CA SER A 453 -17.02 36.07 56.20
C SER A 453 -16.23 34.75 56.24
N ALA A 454 -16.86 33.62 55.88
CA ALA A 454 -16.26 32.29 55.72
C ALA A 454 -16.07 31.86 54.25
N GLY A 455 -16.22 32.76 53.28
CA GLY A 455 -16.00 32.50 51.85
C GLY A 455 -17.11 31.71 51.15
N ARG A 456 -18.27 31.50 51.78
CA ARG A 456 -19.42 30.81 51.16
C ARG A 456 -20.37 31.81 50.51
N TYR A 457 -20.75 31.54 49.26
CA TYR A 457 -21.73 32.33 48.51
C TYR A 457 -23.08 32.44 49.26
N VAL A 458 -23.60 33.65 49.36
CA VAL A 458 -24.91 34.00 49.93
C VAL A 458 -25.73 34.68 48.82
N PRO A 459 -26.67 33.96 48.18
CA PRO A 459 -27.59 34.59 47.23
C PRO A 459 -28.62 35.48 47.97
N PRO A 460 -29.09 36.58 47.36
CA PRO A 460 -30.23 37.34 47.88
C PRO A 460 -31.50 36.46 47.86
N PRO A 461 -32.44 36.65 48.81
CA PRO A 461 -33.69 35.90 48.84
C PRO A 461 -34.57 36.37 47.68
N ILE A 462 -34.46 35.67 46.56
CA ILE A 462 -35.31 35.80 45.40
C ILE A 462 -36.11 34.50 45.33
N GLU A 463 -37.43 34.57 45.47
CA GLU A 463 -38.29 33.45 45.07
C GLU A 463 -38.05 33.20 43.59
N ALA A 464 -37.62 31.99 43.24
CA ALA A 464 -37.27 31.65 41.86
C ALA A 464 -38.46 31.99 40.94
N PRO A 465 -38.29 32.86 39.93
CA PRO A 465 -39.35 33.14 38.98
C PRO A 465 -39.59 31.85 38.20
N SER A 466 -40.74 31.21 38.46
CA SER A 466 -41.19 29.85 38.02
C SER A 466 -41.31 28.78 39.12
N ALA A 467 -41.12 29.09 40.42
CA ALA A 467 -41.37 28.11 41.49
C ALA A 467 -42.80 27.51 41.43
N ASP A 468 -43.80 28.34 41.13
CA ASP A 468 -45.19 27.88 40.93
C ASP A 468 -45.37 27.05 39.65
N GLN A 469 -44.58 27.31 38.60
CA GLN A 469 -44.64 26.57 37.33
C GLN A 469 -43.92 25.22 37.40
N LEU A 470 -42.76 25.16 38.07
CA LEU A 470 -42.00 23.92 38.30
C LEU A 470 -42.76 22.98 39.24
N GLY A 471 -43.41 23.51 40.28
CA GLY A 471 -44.28 22.71 41.16
C GLY A 471 -45.44 22.05 40.38
N ALA A 472 -46.10 22.81 39.51
CA ALA A 472 -47.19 22.28 38.67
C ALA A 472 -46.71 21.21 37.67
N VAL A 473 -45.55 21.40 37.05
CA VAL A 473 -44.99 20.42 36.10
C VAL A 473 -44.60 19.12 36.81
N VAL A 474 -43.96 19.20 37.98
CA VAL A 474 -43.57 18.01 38.75
C VAL A 474 -44.79 17.25 39.25
N ILE A 475 -45.82 17.95 39.75
CA ILE A 475 -47.10 17.32 40.11
C ILE A 475 -47.75 16.66 38.89
N GLY A 476 -47.72 17.32 37.73
CA GLY A 476 -48.21 16.76 36.47
C GLY A 476 -47.51 15.47 36.07
N ILE A 477 -46.17 15.42 36.15
CA ILE A 477 -45.38 14.21 35.87
C ILE A 477 -45.73 13.09 36.86
N ILE A 478 -45.89 13.40 38.15
CA ILE A 478 -46.25 12.41 39.18
C ILE A 478 -47.64 11.82 38.87
N VAL A 479 -48.63 12.66 38.54
CA VAL A 479 -49.98 12.18 38.19
C VAL A 479 -49.95 11.31 36.94
N ILE A 480 -49.24 11.73 35.88
CA ILE A 480 -49.09 10.93 34.66
C ILE A 480 -48.42 9.59 34.97
N PHE A 481 -47.38 9.57 35.79
CA PHE A 481 -46.69 8.34 36.19
C PHE A 481 -47.63 7.36 36.92
N PHE A 482 -48.42 7.85 37.88
CA PHE A 482 -49.39 7.00 38.58
C PHE A 482 -50.53 6.53 37.67
N VAL A 483 -51.07 7.37 36.79
CA VAL A 483 -52.08 6.96 35.81
C VAL A 483 -51.52 5.91 34.85
N SER A 484 -50.26 6.05 34.43
CA SER A 484 -49.58 5.09 33.56
C SER A 484 -49.43 3.74 34.24
N LEU A 485 -49.06 3.70 35.52
CA LEU A 485 -49.00 2.46 36.30
C LEU A 485 -50.37 1.79 36.42
N VAL A 486 -51.43 2.57 36.71
CA VAL A 486 -52.80 2.02 36.78
C VAL A 486 -53.26 1.46 35.43
N LEU A 487 -52.96 2.15 34.32
CA LEU A 487 -53.28 1.65 32.97
C LEU A 487 -52.50 0.37 32.62
N LEU A 488 -51.23 0.29 33.02
CA LEU A 488 -50.42 -0.91 32.86
C LEU A 488 -50.99 -2.09 33.65
N ASP A 489 -51.39 -1.86 34.91
CA ASP A 489 -52.01 -2.89 35.75
C ASP A 489 -53.37 -3.34 35.21
N LEU A 490 -54.18 -2.43 34.66
CA LEU A 490 -55.44 -2.80 34.00
C LEU A 490 -55.20 -3.61 32.73
N ALA A 491 -54.17 -3.28 31.95
CA ALA A 491 -53.81 -4.01 30.74
C ALA A 491 -53.29 -5.43 31.05
N THR A 492 -52.48 -5.58 32.10
CA THR A 492 -52.00 -6.90 32.55
C THR A 492 -53.15 -7.73 33.10
N LEU A 493 -54.04 -7.17 33.93
CA LEU A 493 -55.26 -7.85 34.40
C LEU A 493 -56.16 -8.30 33.24
N HIS A 494 -56.38 -7.44 32.25
CA HIS A 494 -57.19 -7.81 31.07
C HIS A 494 -56.56 -8.98 30.30
N ARG A 495 -55.23 -8.95 30.11
CA ARG A 495 -54.50 -10.03 29.45
C ARG A 495 -54.64 -11.35 30.21
N ASP A 496 -54.44 -11.31 31.54
CA ASP A 496 -54.43 -12.51 32.37
C ASP A 496 -55.84 -13.11 32.52
N ILE A 497 -56.88 -12.27 32.61
CA ILE A 497 -58.28 -12.71 32.54
C ILE A 497 -58.57 -13.38 31.18
N GLY A 498 -58.07 -12.81 30.08
CA GLY A 498 -58.19 -13.40 28.75
C GLY A 498 -57.55 -14.79 28.66
N TRP A 499 -56.35 -14.95 29.22
CA TRP A 499 -55.67 -16.24 29.31
C TRP A 499 -56.41 -17.24 30.21
N PHE A 500 -56.94 -16.80 31.35
CA PHE A 500 -57.74 -17.63 32.24
C PHE A 500 -58.96 -18.22 31.51
N PHE A 501 -59.73 -17.40 30.80
CA PHE A 501 -60.89 -17.89 30.04
C PHE A 501 -60.51 -18.83 28.90
N ASN A 502 -59.41 -18.56 28.20
CA ASN A 502 -58.91 -19.48 27.17
C ASN A 502 -58.51 -20.83 27.77
N ASN A 503 -57.81 -20.84 28.90
CA ASN A 503 -57.43 -22.07 29.60
C ASN A 503 -58.65 -22.84 30.11
N VAL A 504 -59.67 -22.16 30.65
CA VAL A 504 -60.93 -22.81 31.06
C VAL A 504 -61.66 -23.42 29.85
N ARG A 505 -61.70 -22.73 28.71
CA ARG A 505 -62.26 -23.29 27.46
C ARG A 505 -61.48 -24.52 26.99
N LEU A 506 -60.16 -24.48 27.07
CA LEU A 506 -59.28 -25.57 26.66
C LEU A 506 -59.45 -26.80 27.57
N GLN A 507 -59.52 -26.58 28.89
CA GLN A 507 -59.86 -27.61 29.89
C GLN A 507 -61.22 -28.25 29.60
N LYS A 508 -62.25 -27.45 29.29
CA LYS A 508 -63.59 -27.96 28.92
C LYS A 508 -63.54 -28.83 27.65
N ARG A 509 -62.77 -28.42 26.63
CA ARG A 509 -62.57 -29.21 25.39
C ARG A 509 -61.83 -30.51 25.66
N LEU A 510 -60.75 -30.48 26.45
CA LEU A 510 -59.99 -31.67 26.85
C LEU A 510 -60.83 -32.64 27.67
N TRP A 511 -61.68 -32.13 28.57
CA TRP A 511 -62.60 -32.97 29.35
C TRP A 511 -63.62 -33.67 28.45
N LEU A 512 -64.22 -32.95 27.50
CA LEU A 512 -65.13 -33.55 26.50
C LEU A 512 -64.41 -34.59 25.61
N ALA A 513 -63.18 -34.32 25.18
CA ALA A 513 -62.37 -35.26 24.41
C ALA A 513 -62.04 -36.53 25.22
N LYS A 514 -61.62 -36.39 26.48
CA LYS A 514 -61.40 -37.54 27.39
C LYS A 514 -62.69 -38.34 27.61
N ARG A 515 -63.85 -37.67 27.72
CA ARG A 515 -65.15 -38.35 27.85
C ARG A 515 -65.51 -39.14 26.59
N ARG A 516 -65.28 -38.57 25.40
CA ARG A 516 -65.46 -39.27 24.11
C ARG A 516 -64.52 -40.47 23.97
N LEU A 517 -63.25 -40.32 24.33
CA LEU A 517 -62.27 -41.42 24.34
C LEU A 517 -62.66 -42.54 25.31
N ARG A 518 -63.14 -42.20 26.52
CA ARG A 518 -63.65 -43.20 27.47
C ARG A 518 -64.86 -43.94 26.91
N LYS A 519 -65.80 -43.23 26.27
CA LYS A 519 -66.98 -43.83 25.64
C LYS A 519 -66.59 -44.75 24.47
N ALA A 520 -65.67 -44.32 23.60
CA ALA A 520 -65.15 -45.13 22.51
C ALA A 520 -64.39 -46.38 23.03
N LYS A 521 -63.62 -46.24 24.12
CA LYS A 521 -62.92 -47.37 24.75
C LYS A 521 -63.88 -48.36 25.43
N SER A 522 -64.98 -47.89 26.01
CA SER A 522 -66.04 -48.79 26.53
C SER A 522 -66.80 -49.49 25.40
N GLU A 523 -67.09 -48.79 24.29
CA GLU A 523 -67.75 -49.37 23.11
C GLU A 523 -66.85 -50.40 22.39
N ALA A 524 -65.53 -50.16 22.33
CA ALA A 524 -64.56 -51.11 21.80
C ALA A 524 -64.41 -52.36 22.69
N LYS A 525 -64.44 -52.20 24.02
CA LYS A 525 -64.43 -53.32 24.97
C LYS A 525 -65.72 -54.14 24.99
N ALA A 526 -66.84 -53.60 24.50
CA ALA A 526 -68.10 -54.33 24.36
C ALA A 526 -68.24 -55.08 23.02
N LYS A 527 -67.27 -54.90 22.10
CA LYS A 527 -67.18 -55.59 20.79
C LYS A 527 -66.06 -56.63 20.72
N GLN A 528 -65.35 -56.84 21.82
CA GLN A 528 -64.54 -58.03 22.12
C GLN A 528 -65.30 -58.85 23.15
#